data_AF-A0A0R3WU47-F1
#
_entry.id   AF-A0A0R3WU47-F1
#
_cell.length_a   1.000
_cell.length_b   1.000
_cell.length_c   1.000
_cell.angle_alpha   90.00
_cell.angle_beta   90.00
_cell.angle_gamma   90.00
#
_symmetry.space_group_name_H-M   'P 1'
#
loop_
_entity.id
_entity.type
_entity.pdbx_description
1 polymer ?
#
loop_
_entity_poly.entity_id
_entity_poly.type
_entity_poly.pdbx_seq_one_letter_code
_entity_poly.pdbx_strand_id
1 'polypeptide(L)'
;MLICGFPNALSGSIVAVQRDPRLNEILYPYANRQTIRYIQETYDSRDKNNSTDTVSLKGFYRYLMSDDNAPVFLDRLDIYQDMDQPLCHYYINSSHNTYLIGRQFGGKSSVEIYRQVLLAGCRCIELDCWDGKGEDQEPIITHGKAMCSDILFKVCPPLFLNEHFDSKCNVERIHCIYCYVRERLVHQL
;
A
#
# COMPACT_ATOMS: atom_id res chain seq x y z
N MET A 1 20.72 -14.20 2.21
CA MET A 1 21.63 -14.34 3.36
C MET A 1 21.80 -15.82 3.63
N LEU A 2 22.87 -16.44 3.11
CA LEU A 2 23.18 -17.86 3.37
C LEU A 2 23.65 -17.99 4.83
N ILE A 3 23.11 -18.95 5.57
CA ILE A 3 23.62 -19.29 6.90
C ILE A 3 24.12 -20.72 6.88
N CYS A 4 25.42 -20.85 6.67
CA CYS A 4 26.19 -22.06 6.84
C CYS A 4 26.65 -22.12 8.29
N GLY A 5 26.26 -23.17 9.02
CA GLY A 5 26.93 -23.63 10.24
C GLY A 5 26.44 -22.99 11.53
N PHE A 6 25.58 -23.70 12.27
CA PHE A 6 25.75 -23.97 13.71
C PHE A 6 24.87 -25.19 14.09
N PRO A 7 25.29 -26.01 15.07
CA PRO A 7 24.73 -27.33 15.32
C PRO A 7 23.44 -27.32 16.15
N ASN A 8 22.44 -28.04 15.67
CA ASN A 8 21.48 -28.86 16.44
C ASN A 8 20.48 -28.22 17.43
N ALA A 9 20.40 -26.89 17.60
CA ALA A 9 19.34 -26.29 18.43
C ALA A 9 18.56 -25.21 17.66
N LEU A 10 17.32 -25.54 17.25
CA LEU A 10 16.40 -24.61 16.58
C LEU A 10 16.11 -23.35 17.43
N SER A 11 16.12 -23.50 18.76
CA SER A 11 15.94 -22.39 19.71
C SER A 11 17.05 -21.35 19.62
N GLY A 12 18.31 -21.78 19.47
CA GLY A 12 19.46 -20.88 19.37
C GLY A 12 19.45 -20.06 18.09
N SER A 13 19.10 -20.67 16.95
CA SER A 13 19.09 -19.99 15.66
C SER A 13 17.93 -19.01 15.49
N ILE A 14 16.73 -19.35 15.96
CA ILE A 14 15.57 -18.44 15.91
C ILE A 14 15.81 -17.21 16.80
N VAL A 15 16.26 -17.43 18.04
CA VAL A 15 16.45 -16.35 19.03
C VAL A 15 17.61 -15.44 18.68
N ALA A 16 18.74 -15.99 18.21
CA ALA A 16 19.94 -15.20 17.98
C ALA A 16 19.99 -14.51 16.60
N VAL A 17 19.27 -15.03 15.60
CA VAL A 17 19.45 -14.59 14.21
C VAL A 17 18.17 -14.06 13.55
N GLN A 18 17.01 -14.65 13.84
CA GLN A 18 15.76 -14.26 13.17
C GLN A 18 14.99 -13.16 13.90
N ARG A 19 15.23 -12.98 15.20
CA ARG A 19 14.55 -11.95 15.99
C ARG A 19 15.12 -10.57 15.68
N ASP A 20 14.26 -9.61 15.35
CA ASP A 20 14.63 -8.19 15.31
C ASP A 20 15.00 -7.72 16.73
N PRO A 21 16.26 -7.29 16.99
CA PRO A 21 16.71 -6.91 18.33
C PRO A 21 16.02 -5.66 18.87
N ARG A 22 15.31 -4.89 18.04
CA ARG A 22 14.59 -3.67 18.46
C ARG A 22 13.22 -3.95 19.07
N LEU A 23 12.68 -5.17 18.93
CA LEU A 23 11.36 -5.50 19.45
C LEU A 23 11.38 -5.64 20.98
N ASN A 24 10.35 -5.10 21.63
CA ASN A 24 10.15 -5.22 23.07
C ASN A 24 9.93 -6.69 23.49
N GLU A 25 10.61 -7.14 24.54
CA GLU A 25 10.61 -8.54 24.99
C GLU A 25 9.31 -8.99 25.67
N ILE A 26 8.52 -8.05 26.20
CA ILE A 26 7.23 -8.36 26.84
C ILE A 26 6.15 -8.52 25.77
N LEU A 27 6.13 -7.61 24.79
CA LEU A 27 5.18 -7.65 23.68
C LEU A 27 5.52 -8.74 22.65
N TYR A 28 6.81 -8.99 22.44
CA TYR A 28 7.34 -10.00 21.51
C TYR A 28 8.31 -10.93 22.25
N PRO A 29 7.79 -11.91 23.00
CA PRO A 29 8.60 -12.80 23.82
C PRO A 29 9.53 -13.67 22.98
N TYR A 30 10.65 -14.06 23.57
CA TYR A 30 11.58 -15.00 22.94
C TYR A 30 10.93 -16.35 22.68
N ALA A 31 11.36 -16.99 21.58
CA ALA A 31 10.94 -18.36 21.27
C ALA A 31 11.30 -19.28 22.44
N ASN A 32 10.31 -20.03 22.91
CA ASN A 32 10.43 -20.94 24.04
C ASN A 32 10.19 -22.39 23.59
N ARG A 33 10.25 -23.35 24.51
CA ARG A 33 10.05 -24.77 24.17
C ARG A 33 8.70 -25.08 23.52
N GLN A 34 7.64 -24.34 23.87
CA GLN A 34 6.33 -24.51 23.25
C GLN A 34 6.36 -24.03 21.79
N THR A 35 7.03 -22.90 21.50
CA THR A 35 7.26 -22.43 20.14
C THR A 35 8.03 -23.46 19.30
N ILE A 36 9.10 -24.05 19.86
CA ILE A 36 9.88 -25.07 19.14
C ILE A 36 9.04 -26.32 18.86
N ARG A 37 8.24 -26.77 19.83
CA ARG A 37 7.32 -27.89 19.65
C ARG A 37 6.29 -27.61 18.56
N TYR A 38 5.70 -26.41 18.55
CA TYR A 38 4.77 -26.00 17.50
C TYR A 38 5.43 -26.06 16.12
N ILE A 39 6.63 -25.51 15.95
CA ILE A 39 7.36 -25.55 14.68
C ILE A 39 7.67 -26.99 14.26
N GLN A 40 8.06 -27.85 15.19
CA GLN A 40 8.28 -29.27 14.94
C GLN A 40 7.00 -29.95 14.44
N GLU A 41 5.90 -29.80 15.17
CA GLU A 41 4.61 -30.44 14.84
C GLU A 41 4.04 -29.94 13.50
N THR A 42 4.18 -28.65 13.21
CA THR A 42 3.66 -28.04 11.97
C THR A 42 4.50 -28.40 10.76
N TYR A 43 5.83 -28.37 10.86
CA TYR A 43 6.71 -28.42 9.68
C TYR A 43 7.50 -29.73 9.52
N ASP A 44 7.67 -30.52 10.59
CA ASP A 44 8.49 -31.73 10.60
C ASP A 44 7.68 -32.98 10.98
N SER A 45 7.24 -33.75 9.97
CA SER A 45 6.34 -34.90 10.11
C SER A 45 7.01 -36.18 10.67
N ARG A 46 8.05 -36.06 11.50
CA ARG A 46 8.72 -37.22 12.13
C ARG A 46 7.89 -37.78 13.29
N ASP A 47 8.17 -39.03 13.65
CA ASP A 47 7.49 -39.76 14.73
C ASP A 47 7.50 -38.97 16.04
N LYS A 48 6.34 -38.85 16.69
CA LYS A 48 6.07 -38.03 17.89
C LYS A 48 6.84 -38.49 19.15
N ASN A 49 7.70 -39.49 19.03
CA ASN A 49 8.42 -40.15 20.12
C ASN A 49 9.86 -39.66 20.31
N ASN A 50 10.34 -38.67 19.54
CA ASN A 50 11.67 -38.10 19.77
C ASN A 50 11.63 -37.04 20.88
N SER A 51 12.36 -37.31 21.96
CA SER A 51 12.52 -36.43 23.13
C SER A 51 13.51 -35.27 22.92
N THR A 52 13.90 -34.98 21.68
CA THR A 52 14.94 -33.99 21.37
C THR A 52 14.34 -32.74 20.72
N ASP A 53 14.78 -31.55 21.17
CA ASP A 53 14.39 -30.23 20.63
C ASP A 53 15.05 -29.95 19.24
N THR A 54 14.94 -30.91 18.30
CA THR A 54 15.57 -30.87 16.98
C THR A 54 14.56 -30.90 15.83
N VAL A 55 14.84 -30.20 14.74
CA VAL A 55 14.04 -30.22 13.49
C VAL A 55 14.89 -30.82 12.36
N SER A 56 14.25 -31.59 11.47
CA SER A 56 14.94 -32.19 10.33
C SER A 56 15.32 -31.11 9.33
N LEU A 57 16.31 -31.37 8.50
CA LEU A 57 16.67 -30.42 7.43
C LEU A 57 15.46 -30.06 6.54
N LYS A 58 14.61 -31.04 6.24
CA LYS A 58 13.38 -30.83 5.46
C LYS A 58 12.35 -30.00 6.22
N GLY A 59 12.15 -30.25 7.51
CA GLY A 59 11.28 -29.45 8.37
C GLY A 59 11.78 -28.02 8.51
N PHE A 60 13.10 -27.84 8.59
CA PHE A 60 13.73 -26.52 8.66
C PHE A 60 13.51 -25.72 7.37
N TYR A 61 13.67 -26.35 6.19
CA TYR A 61 13.35 -25.68 4.92
C TYR A 61 11.88 -25.29 4.81
N ARG A 62 10.98 -26.14 5.30
CA ARG A 62 9.55 -25.82 5.32
C ARG A 62 9.26 -24.61 6.23
N TYR A 63 9.86 -24.57 7.41
CA TYR A 63 9.77 -23.42 8.32
C TYR A 63 10.31 -22.14 7.67
N LEU A 64 11.50 -22.17 7.04
CA LEU A 64 12.08 -20.99 6.41
C LEU A 64 11.22 -20.39 5.28
N MET A 65 10.43 -21.22 4.60
CA MET A 65 9.53 -20.82 3.51
C MET A 65 8.08 -20.59 3.97
N SER A 66 7.82 -20.68 5.28
CA SER A 66 6.49 -20.51 5.87
C SER A 66 6.22 -19.09 6.31
N ASP A 67 4.96 -18.79 6.60
CA ASP A 67 4.51 -17.50 7.12
C ASP A 67 5.07 -17.19 8.52
N ASP A 68 5.44 -18.21 9.30
CA ASP A 68 6.10 -18.04 10.61
C ASP A 68 7.51 -17.45 10.51
N ASN A 69 8.10 -17.46 9.30
CA ASN A 69 9.39 -16.85 9.00
C ASN A 69 9.26 -15.78 7.90
N ALA A 70 8.08 -15.13 7.81
CA ALA A 70 7.86 -14.05 6.86
C ALA A 70 8.86 -12.89 7.10
N PRO A 71 9.38 -12.26 6.03
CA PRO A 71 10.32 -11.14 6.15
C PRO A 71 9.66 -9.85 6.64
N VAL A 72 8.34 -9.86 6.84
CA VAL A 72 7.52 -8.72 7.27
C VAL A 72 6.58 -9.15 8.39
N PHE A 73 6.24 -8.19 9.23
CA PHE A 73 5.20 -8.34 10.25
C PHE A 73 3.83 -8.46 9.56
N LEU A 74 3.24 -9.65 9.57
CA LEU A 74 1.98 -9.92 8.89
C LEU A 74 0.81 -9.12 9.49
N ASP A 75 0.86 -8.81 10.78
CA ASP A 75 -0.09 -7.93 11.50
C ASP A 75 -0.03 -6.47 11.03
N ARG A 76 1.04 -6.07 10.32
CA ARG A 76 1.19 -4.73 9.73
C ARG A 76 0.78 -4.65 8.26
N LEU A 77 0.24 -5.73 7.69
CA LEU A 77 -0.29 -5.73 6.32
C LEU A 77 -1.68 -5.08 6.25
N ASP A 78 -2.43 -5.13 7.35
CA ASP A 78 -3.73 -4.46 7.50
C ASP A 78 -3.58 -3.07 8.14
N ILE A 79 -4.70 -2.35 8.34
CA ILE A 79 -4.71 -1.04 9.01
C ILE A 79 -4.36 -1.22 10.49
N TYR A 80 -3.13 -0.88 10.86
CA TYR A 80 -2.61 -0.99 12.24
C TYR A 80 -2.29 0.37 12.89
N GLN A 81 -2.30 1.45 12.11
CA GLN A 81 -2.01 2.80 12.61
C GLN A 81 -3.28 3.41 13.21
N ASP A 82 -3.10 4.33 14.16
CA ASP A 82 -4.19 5.15 14.67
C ASP A 82 -4.73 6.02 13.53
N MET A 83 -6.02 5.87 13.18
CA MET A 83 -6.69 6.58 12.09
C MET A 83 -7.61 7.72 12.56
N ASP A 84 -7.57 8.06 13.86
CA ASP A 84 -8.41 9.12 14.46
C ASP A 84 -7.64 10.44 14.69
N GLN A 85 -6.36 10.53 14.27
CA GLN A 85 -5.59 11.77 14.33
C GLN A 85 -6.03 12.77 13.25
N PRO A 86 -5.68 14.07 13.37
CA PRO A 86 -5.90 15.04 12.30
C PRO A 86 -5.19 14.67 10.99
N LEU A 87 -5.76 15.05 9.85
CA LEU A 87 -5.25 14.69 8.52
C LEU A 87 -3.78 15.07 8.29
N CYS A 88 -3.33 16.20 8.85
CA CYS A 88 -1.95 16.69 8.73
C CYS A 88 -0.91 15.81 9.44
N HIS A 89 -1.32 14.80 10.22
CA HIS A 89 -0.41 13.86 10.87
C HIS A 89 -0.06 12.65 9.99
N TYR A 90 -0.69 12.52 8.81
CA TYR A 90 -0.50 11.37 7.92
C TYR A 90 0.26 11.75 6.66
N TYR A 91 1.10 10.82 6.19
CA TYR A 91 1.58 10.86 4.82
C TYR A 91 0.49 10.32 3.88
N ILE A 92 0.13 11.10 2.86
CA ILE A 92 -0.94 10.77 1.91
C ILE A 92 -0.31 10.41 0.57
N ASN A 93 -0.60 9.21 0.09
CA ASN A 93 -0.22 8.79 -1.26
C ASN A 93 -0.95 9.65 -2.30
N SER A 94 -0.17 10.48 -3.02
CA SER A 94 -0.68 11.56 -3.86
C SER A 94 -0.09 11.47 -5.27
N SER A 95 -0.90 11.78 -6.27
CA SER A 95 -0.55 11.78 -7.69
C SER A 95 -0.66 13.19 -8.25
N HIS A 96 0.37 13.61 -8.97
CA HIS A 96 0.46 14.90 -9.65
C HIS A 96 0.28 14.69 -11.17
N ASN A 97 -0.44 15.60 -11.82
CA ASN A 97 -0.86 15.49 -13.22
C ASN A 97 -1.40 14.08 -13.57
N THR A 98 -2.33 13.60 -12.74
CA THR A 98 -2.77 12.19 -12.75
C THR A 98 -3.22 11.71 -14.12
N TYR A 99 -3.83 12.58 -14.92
CA TYR A 99 -4.29 12.29 -16.27
C TYR A 99 -3.17 11.93 -17.27
N LEU A 100 -1.91 12.32 -17.03
CA LEU A 100 -0.82 12.12 -17.99
C LEU A 100 -0.24 10.69 -17.93
N ILE A 101 -0.20 10.04 -19.09
CA ILE A 101 0.56 8.82 -19.34
C ILE A 101 1.84 9.20 -20.09
N GLY A 102 2.94 9.31 -19.37
CA GLY A 102 4.28 9.51 -19.91
C GLY A 102 4.83 10.92 -19.74
N ARG A 103 5.14 11.59 -20.84
CA ARG A 103 5.90 12.85 -20.83
C ARG A 103 5.02 14.05 -20.44
N GLN A 104 5.63 15.03 -19.78
CA GLN A 104 4.98 16.32 -19.47
C GLN A 104 4.73 17.16 -20.74
N PHE A 105 5.48 16.94 -21.81
CA PHE A 105 5.31 17.63 -23.10
C PHE A 105 5.07 16.61 -24.21
N GLY A 106 4.04 16.86 -25.05
CA GLY A 106 3.65 15.94 -26.11
C GLY A 106 3.13 14.59 -25.60
N GLY A 107 2.74 14.51 -24.33
CA GLY A 107 2.25 13.30 -23.67
C GLY A 107 0.80 12.97 -24.00
N LYS A 108 0.39 11.75 -23.65
CA LYS A 108 -1.03 11.35 -23.79
C LYS A 108 -1.73 11.51 -22.45
N SER A 109 -2.90 12.12 -22.45
CA SER A 109 -3.82 12.13 -21.32
C SER A 109 -4.81 10.96 -21.43
N SER A 110 -5.22 10.38 -20.31
CA SER A 110 -6.14 9.24 -20.27
C SER A 110 -7.08 9.30 -19.08
N VAL A 111 -8.27 8.72 -19.24
CA VAL A 111 -9.21 8.52 -18.12
C VAL A 111 -8.82 7.26 -17.32
N GLU A 112 -8.28 6.24 -17.96
CA GLU A 112 -7.96 4.95 -17.31
C GLU A 112 -6.88 5.08 -16.23
N ILE A 113 -5.97 6.04 -16.37
CA ILE A 113 -4.89 6.23 -15.39
C ILE A 113 -5.44 6.67 -14.02
N TYR A 114 -6.56 7.40 -13.97
CA TYR A 114 -7.24 7.72 -12.71
C TYR A 114 -7.69 6.45 -11.99
N ARG A 115 -8.30 5.51 -12.72
CA ARG A 115 -8.70 4.21 -12.17
C ARG A 115 -7.48 3.44 -11.65
N GLN A 116 -6.39 3.42 -12.41
CA GLN A 116 -5.18 2.69 -12.03
C GLN A 116 -4.52 3.27 -10.78
N VAL A 117 -4.37 4.59 -10.65
CA VAL A 117 -3.76 5.20 -9.46
C VAL A 117 -4.61 4.98 -8.22
N LEU A 118 -5.95 5.06 -8.33
CA LEU A 118 -6.86 4.80 -7.21
C LEU A 118 -6.80 3.34 -6.77
N LEU A 119 -6.75 2.40 -7.72
CA LEU A 119 -6.56 0.96 -7.43
C LEU A 119 -5.19 0.67 -6.80
N ALA A 120 -4.15 1.44 -7.14
CA ALA A 120 -2.83 1.37 -6.51
C ALA A 120 -2.80 1.98 -5.09
N GLY A 121 -3.93 2.48 -4.57
CA GLY A 121 -4.06 3.05 -3.24
C GLY A 121 -3.72 4.53 -3.15
N CYS A 122 -3.68 5.25 -4.28
CA CYS A 122 -3.62 6.71 -4.28
C CYS A 122 -4.88 7.27 -3.63
N ARG A 123 -4.69 8.28 -2.78
CA ARG A 123 -5.76 8.97 -2.06
C ARG A 123 -5.86 10.43 -2.45
N CYS A 124 -4.97 10.93 -3.30
CA CYS A 124 -4.98 12.32 -3.74
C CYS A 124 -4.68 12.40 -5.24
N ILE A 125 -5.60 12.93 -6.04
CA ILE A 125 -5.45 13.05 -7.50
C ILE A 125 -5.59 14.49 -7.95
N GLU A 126 -4.93 14.83 -9.05
CA GLU A 126 -4.95 16.16 -9.65
C GLU A 126 -5.69 16.16 -10.99
N LEU A 127 -6.59 17.13 -11.15
CA LEU A 127 -7.28 17.43 -12.41
C LEU A 127 -6.94 18.86 -12.83
N ASP A 128 -6.29 18.99 -13.98
CA ASP A 128 -6.03 20.28 -14.61
C ASP A 128 -7.16 20.60 -15.59
N CYS A 129 -8.16 21.33 -15.13
CA CYS A 129 -9.33 21.67 -15.93
C CYS A 129 -9.08 22.92 -16.79
N TRP A 130 -9.49 22.82 -18.05
CA TRP A 130 -9.40 23.87 -19.07
C TRP A 130 -10.72 23.99 -19.84
N ASP A 131 -10.93 25.17 -20.42
CA ASP A 131 -12.08 25.43 -21.30
C ASP A 131 -12.04 24.56 -22.56
N GLY A 132 -13.22 24.16 -23.02
CA GLY A 132 -13.38 23.38 -24.25
C GLY A 132 -12.99 24.17 -25.49
N LYS A 133 -12.37 23.50 -26.47
CA LYS A 133 -11.93 24.10 -27.73
C LYS A 133 -12.98 24.09 -28.85
N GLY A 134 -14.16 23.52 -28.60
CA GLY A 134 -15.24 23.33 -29.59
C GLY A 134 -16.46 24.23 -29.36
N GLU A 135 -17.47 24.14 -30.24
CA GLU A 135 -18.72 24.93 -30.17
C GLU A 135 -19.47 24.72 -28.85
N ASP A 136 -19.44 23.50 -28.33
CA ASP A 136 -20.10 23.13 -27.07
C ASP A 136 -19.36 23.64 -25.82
N GLN A 137 -18.14 24.17 -25.97
CA GLN A 137 -17.25 24.65 -24.89
C GLN A 137 -17.09 23.68 -23.71
N GLU A 138 -17.25 22.38 -23.96
CA GLU A 138 -17.19 21.34 -22.94
C GLU A 138 -15.82 21.29 -22.24
N PRO A 139 -15.76 21.36 -20.89
CA PRO A 139 -14.51 21.34 -20.16
C PRO A 139 -13.65 20.11 -20.46
N ILE A 140 -12.34 20.34 -20.56
CA ILE A 140 -11.33 19.30 -20.82
C ILE A 140 -10.31 19.23 -19.68
N ILE A 141 -9.63 18.10 -19.57
CA ILE A 141 -8.46 17.93 -18.72
C ILE A 141 -7.24 17.72 -19.61
N THR A 142 -6.20 18.54 -19.41
CA THR A 142 -4.97 18.49 -20.21
C THR A 142 -3.86 19.28 -19.54
N HIS A 143 -2.61 19.03 -19.96
CA HIS A 143 -1.49 19.87 -19.56
C HIS A 143 -1.38 21.05 -20.54
N GLY A 144 -1.94 22.19 -20.14
CA GLY A 144 -2.13 23.30 -21.07
C GLY A 144 -0.83 23.85 -21.63
N LYS A 145 -0.89 24.25 -22.91
CA LYS A 145 0.26 24.74 -23.71
C LYS A 145 1.43 23.75 -23.83
N ALA A 146 1.26 22.48 -23.44
CA ALA A 146 2.31 21.46 -23.47
C ALA A 146 2.15 20.42 -24.61
N MET A 147 1.26 20.65 -25.57
CA MET A 147 0.96 19.74 -26.69
C MET A 147 0.52 18.33 -26.27
N CYS A 148 -0.04 18.19 -25.07
CA CYS A 148 -0.61 16.92 -24.61
C CYS A 148 -2.00 16.68 -25.23
N SER A 149 -2.43 15.41 -25.29
CA SER A 149 -3.79 15.11 -25.72
C SER A 149 -4.82 15.53 -24.66
N ASP A 150 -6.04 15.80 -25.09
CA ASP A 150 -7.11 16.25 -24.21
C ASP A 150 -8.03 15.08 -23.84
N ILE A 151 -8.54 15.06 -22.61
CA ILE A 151 -9.66 14.19 -22.22
C ILE A 151 -10.87 15.06 -21.85
N LEU A 152 -12.08 14.61 -22.18
CA LEU A 152 -13.30 15.32 -21.80
C LEU A 152 -13.56 15.15 -20.30
N PHE A 153 -13.83 16.24 -19.61
CA PHE A 153 -14.11 16.23 -18.18
C PHE A 153 -15.28 15.29 -17.84
N LYS A 154 -16.37 15.32 -18.62
CA LYS A 154 -17.56 14.47 -18.43
C LYS A 154 -17.32 12.96 -18.52
N VAL A 155 -16.26 12.55 -19.23
CA VAL A 155 -15.93 11.14 -19.44
C VAL A 155 -15.10 10.59 -18.27
N CYS A 156 -14.51 11.47 -17.46
CA CYS A 156 -14.06 11.10 -16.12
C CYS A 156 -15.31 10.83 -15.29
N PRO A 157 -15.70 9.56 -15.04
CA PRO A 157 -17.05 9.27 -14.59
C PRO A 157 -17.34 9.90 -13.21
N PRO A 158 -18.59 10.34 -12.96
CA PRO A 158 -19.07 10.71 -11.62
C PRO A 158 -18.93 9.58 -10.57
N LEU A 159 -18.68 8.34 -11.01
CA LEU A 159 -18.51 7.16 -10.15
C LEU A 159 -17.33 7.25 -9.14
N PHE A 160 -16.40 8.20 -9.31
CA PHE A 160 -15.28 8.39 -8.38
C PHE A 160 -15.37 9.68 -7.52
N LEU A 161 -16.33 10.57 -7.81
CA LEU A 161 -16.39 11.95 -7.29
C LEU A 161 -17.77 12.36 -6.77
N ASN A 162 -18.71 11.43 -6.62
CA ASN A 162 -20.02 11.70 -6.06
C ASN A 162 -19.89 12.11 -4.58
N GLU A 163 -19.70 13.40 -4.33
CA GLU A 163 -20.51 14.17 -3.37
C GLU A 163 -20.32 15.71 -3.39
N HIS A 164 -19.40 16.32 -4.16
CA HIS A 164 -19.11 17.77 -3.97
C HIS A 164 -18.93 18.65 -5.23
N PHE A 165 -19.37 18.24 -6.42
CA PHE A 165 -19.27 19.12 -7.60
C PHE A 165 -20.42 20.12 -7.70
N ASP A 166 -20.19 21.38 -7.30
CA ASP A 166 -21.06 22.49 -7.66
C ASP A 166 -20.64 23.07 -9.03
N SER A 167 -21.49 22.85 -10.03
CA SER A 167 -21.25 23.15 -11.43
C SER A 167 -21.45 24.63 -11.76
N LYS A 168 -20.64 25.52 -11.17
CA LYS A 168 -20.50 26.91 -11.65
C LYS A 168 -19.10 27.44 -11.38
N CYS A 169 -18.20 27.42 -12.37
CA CYS A 169 -17.00 28.24 -12.34
C CYS A 169 -16.57 28.65 -13.76
N ASN A 170 -16.56 29.96 -14.00
CA ASN A 170 -15.94 30.63 -15.13
C ASN A 170 -14.53 31.04 -14.68
N VAL A 171 -13.48 30.24 -14.95
CA VAL A 171 -12.09 30.59 -14.62
C VAL A 171 -11.11 29.88 -15.57
N GLU A 172 -10.13 30.63 -16.10
CA GLU A 172 -9.14 30.22 -17.13
C GLU A 172 -8.22 29.03 -16.77
N ARG A 173 -8.23 28.54 -15.51
CA ARG A 173 -7.56 27.30 -15.06
C ARG A 173 -8.02 26.93 -13.64
N ILE A 174 -8.43 25.69 -13.39
CA ILE A 174 -8.70 25.17 -12.04
C ILE A 174 -7.83 23.94 -11.79
N HIS A 175 -7.02 23.96 -10.72
CA HIS A 175 -6.36 22.77 -10.17
C HIS A 175 -7.25 22.22 -9.05
N CYS A 176 -7.87 21.07 -9.30
CA CYS A 176 -8.63 20.38 -8.25
C CYS A 176 -7.78 19.23 -7.70
N ILE A 177 -7.43 19.34 -6.42
CA ILE A 177 -6.79 18.27 -5.65
C ILE A 177 -7.89 17.54 -4.87
N TYR A 178 -8.23 16.32 -5.28
CA TYR A 178 -9.23 15.51 -4.56
C TYR A 178 -8.55 14.57 -3.60
N CYS A 179 -8.77 14.77 -2.30
CA CYS A 179 -8.34 13.84 -1.27
C CYS A 179 -9.46 12.82 -0.99
N TYR A 180 -9.37 11.62 -1.55
CA TYR A 180 -10.18 10.48 -1.15
C TYR A 180 -9.63 9.92 0.18
N VAL A 181 -10.02 10.52 1.31
CA VAL A 181 -9.89 9.89 2.62
C VAL A 181 -11.31 9.53 3.03
N ARG A 182 -11.55 8.26 3.38
CA ARG A 182 -12.86 7.74 3.82
C ARG A 182 -13.41 8.69 4.89
N GLU A 183 -14.34 9.56 4.50
CA GLU A 183 -14.78 10.68 5.32
C GLU A 183 -15.42 10.17 6.61
N ARG A 184 -14.79 10.51 7.73
CA ARG A 184 -15.44 10.63 9.05
C ARG A 184 -15.46 12.07 9.55
N LEU A 185 -15.11 13.04 8.69
CA LEU A 185 -14.85 14.44 9.04
C LEU A 185 -15.41 15.39 7.97
N VAL A 186 -16.73 15.45 7.85
CA VAL A 186 -17.44 16.60 7.29
C VAL A 186 -18.39 17.06 8.37
N HIS A 187 -17.94 17.99 9.22
CA HIS A 187 -18.72 18.92 10.06
C HIS A 187 -17.78 19.54 11.11
N GLN A 188 -16.94 20.50 10.70
CA GLN A 188 -16.38 21.56 11.57
C GLN A 188 -15.40 22.40 10.76
N LEU A 189 -15.92 23.36 9.99
CA LEU A 189 -15.35 24.70 9.73
C LEU A 189 -16.46 25.58 9.17
#